data_AF-A0A2A6RGZ6-F1
#
_entry.id   AF-A0A2A6RGZ6-F1
#
_cell.length_a   1.000
_cell.length_b   1.000
_cell.length_c   1.000
_cell.angle_alpha   90.00
_cell.angle_beta   90.00
_cell.angle_gamma   90.00
#
_symmetry.space_group_name_H-M   'P 1'
#
loop_
_entity.id
_entity.type
_entity.pdbx_description
1 polymer ?
#
loop_
_entity_poly.entity_id
_entity_poly.type
_entity_poly.pdbx_seq_one_letter_code
_entity_poly.pdbx_strand_id
1 'polypeptide(L)'
;MANFGPTADVFASVAHMLAETKRVEPPRHRAWAMPAERAKMPLGSYLLGHGYIRPNELVQALTLQQQMASEERCMLLGDIMVARGLISPQILATMLAVQLMDRLVDPTPFKPVRLGEHLVARHLIKPRHLAGVLQLQAWLRTQGQAVLVGQLLVQQNLVQPQHIEEIVSVRSSLSS
;
A
#
# COMPACT_ATOMS: atom_id res chain seq x y z
N MET A 1 -15.87 -29.46 7.68
CA MET A 1 -14.87 -28.38 7.82
C MET A 1 -14.94 -27.56 6.53
N ALA A 2 -15.41 -26.31 6.59
CA ALA A 2 -15.57 -25.48 5.40
C ALA A 2 -14.17 -25.10 4.87
N ASN A 3 -13.85 -25.55 3.66
CA ASN A 3 -12.58 -25.25 3.00
C ASN A 3 -12.69 -23.88 2.34
N PHE A 4 -12.39 -22.83 3.11
CA PHE A 4 -12.39 -21.47 2.61
C PHE A 4 -11.24 -21.30 1.61
N GLY A 5 -11.55 -20.89 0.37
CA GLY A 5 -10.55 -20.71 -0.68
C GLY A 5 -9.48 -19.66 -0.32
N PRO A 6 -8.35 -19.63 -1.06
CA PRO A 6 -7.19 -18.76 -0.77
C PRO A 6 -7.56 -17.27 -0.62
N THR A 7 -8.62 -16.81 -1.28
CA THR A 7 -9.11 -15.42 -1.19
C THR A 7 -9.71 -15.07 0.18
N ALA A 8 -10.33 -16.03 0.87
CA ALA A 8 -10.97 -15.80 2.16
C ALA A 8 -9.94 -15.62 3.30
N ASP A 9 -8.84 -16.38 3.26
CA ASP A 9 -7.70 -16.19 4.20
C ASP A 9 -7.07 -14.80 4.02
N VAL A 10 -6.93 -14.36 2.76
CA VAL A 10 -6.42 -13.03 2.44
C VAL A 10 -7.35 -11.93 2.98
N PHE A 11 -8.67 -12.07 2.79
CA PHE A 11 -9.66 -11.12 3.31
C PHE A 11 -9.58 -11.02 4.84
N ALA A 12 -9.61 -12.17 5.52
CA ALA A 12 -9.55 -12.22 6.97
C ALA A 12 -8.29 -11.55 7.51
N SER A 13 -7.14 -11.79 6.86
CA SER A 13 -5.87 -11.18 7.25
C SER A 13 -5.86 -9.66 7.10
N VAL A 14 -6.39 -9.11 6.00
CA VAL A 14 -6.44 -7.65 5.79
C VAL A 14 -7.47 -7.00 6.71
N ALA A 15 -8.62 -7.65 6.92
CA ALA A 15 -9.63 -7.19 7.86
C ALA A 15 -9.09 -7.14 9.30
N HIS A 16 -8.36 -8.17 9.73
CA HIS A 16 -7.70 -8.18 11.04
C HIS A 16 -6.69 -7.05 11.19
N MET A 17 -5.84 -6.81 10.18
CA MET A 17 -4.87 -5.71 10.19
C MET A 17 -5.54 -4.33 10.26
N LEU A 18 -6.66 -4.14 9.54
CA LEU A 18 -7.44 -2.90 9.61
C LEU A 18 -8.06 -2.71 11.00
N ALA A 19 -8.64 -3.78 11.57
CA ALA A 19 -9.22 -3.74 12.91
C ALA A 19 -8.17 -3.40 13.96
N GLU A 20 -7.00 -4.03 13.89
CA GLU A 20 -5.88 -3.77 14.79
C GLU A 20 -5.36 -2.34 14.65
N THR A 21 -5.19 -1.85 13.42
CA THR A 21 -4.77 -0.47 13.19
C THR A 21 -5.77 0.53 13.75
N LYS A 22 -7.09 0.31 13.59
CA LYS A 22 -8.12 1.16 14.21
C LYS A 22 -8.11 1.11 15.74
N ARG A 23 -7.67 -0.01 16.32
CA ARG A 23 -7.56 -0.18 17.78
C ARG A 23 -6.36 0.59 18.35
N VAL A 24 -5.21 0.47 17.69
CA VAL A 24 -3.94 1.10 18.13
C VAL A 24 -3.92 2.59 17.77
N GLU A 25 -4.38 2.93 16.58
CA GLU A 25 -4.42 4.28 16.04
C GLU A 25 -5.85 4.60 15.56
N PRO A 26 -6.76 5.01 16.46
CA PRO A 26 -8.13 5.29 16.06
C PRO A 26 -8.22 6.47 15.07
N PRO A 27 -9.14 6.43 14.08
CA PRO A 27 -9.37 7.55 13.18
C PRO A 27 -9.68 8.84 13.94
N ARG A 28 -9.03 9.93 13.52
CA ARG A 28 -9.17 11.25 14.17
C ARG A 28 -10.32 12.07 13.60
N HIS A 29 -10.86 11.63 12.47
CA HIS A 29 -11.84 12.39 11.69
C HIS A 29 -13.04 11.54 11.30
N ARG A 30 -14.13 12.22 10.97
CA ARG A 30 -15.31 11.57 10.42
C ARG A 30 -14.95 10.91 9.07
N ALA A 31 -15.26 9.63 8.95
CA ALA A 31 -15.15 8.88 7.71
C ALA A 31 -15.97 9.53 6.59
N TRP A 32 -15.36 9.65 5.42
CA TRP A 32 -16.05 10.08 4.20
C TRP A 32 -16.72 8.90 3.49
N ALA A 33 -17.81 9.17 2.78
CA ALA A 33 -18.47 8.14 1.99
C ALA A 33 -17.51 7.66 0.88
N MET A 34 -17.28 6.35 0.82
CA MET A 34 -16.54 5.73 -0.28
C MET A 34 -17.54 5.24 -1.33
N PRO A 35 -17.28 5.47 -2.63
CA PRO A 35 -18.08 4.87 -3.69
C PRO A 35 -18.01 3.34 -3.64
N ALA A 36 -19.00 2.70 -4.30
CA ALA A 36 -19.05 1.23 -4.39
C ALA A 36 -17.88 0.66 -5.21
N GLU A 37 -17.43 1.37 -6.25
CA GLU A 37 -16.31 0.96 -7.09
C GLU A 37 -14.97 1.34 -6.44
N ARG A 38 -14.46 0.47 -5.56
CA ARG A 38 -13.26 0.76 -4.76
C ARG A 38 -11.94 0.42 -5.44
N ALA A 39 -11.93 -0.55 -6.34
CA ALA A 39 -10.72 -1.06 -6.97
C ALA A 39 -9.89 0.00 -7.71
N LYS A 40 -10.54 1.05 -8.22
CA LYS A 40 -9.88 2.14 -8.96
C LYS A 40 -9.58 3.37 -8.10
N MET A 41 -9.95 3.34 -6.82
CA MET A 41 -9.77 4.51 -5.95
C MET A 41 -8.29 4.75 -5.63
N PRO A 42 -7.82 6.00 -5.62
CA PRO A 42 -6.48 6.34 -5.19
C PRO A 42 -6.33 6.21 -3.66
N LEU A 43 -5.10 6.12 -3.18
CA LEU A 43 -4.78 6.00 -1.74
C LEU A 43 -5.45 7.07 -0.88
N GLY A 44 -5.48 8.32 -1.37
CA GLY A 44 -6.10 9.45 -0.66
C GLY A 44 -7.58 9.20 -0.32
N SER A 45 -8.31 8.50 -1.19
CA SER A 45 -9.73 8.21 -0.95
C SER A 45 -9.94 7.13 0.12
N TYR A 46 -9.03 6.16 0.26
CA TYR A 46 -9.05 5.22 1.38
C TYR A 46 -8.76 5.92 2.70
N LEU A 47 -7.78 6.82 2.72
CA LEU A 47 -7.42 7.59 3.92
C LEU A 47 -8.58 8.50 4.39
N LEU A 48 -9.27 9.16 3.46
CA LEU A 48 -10.49 9.93 3.74
C LEU A 48 -11.64 9.02 4.20
N GLY A 49 -11.87 7.93 3.45
CA GLY A 49 -12.95 6.98 3.71
C GLY A 49 -12.85 6.29 5.07
N HIS A 50 -11.63 6.11 5.58
CA HIS A 50 -11.38 5.57 6.90
C HIS A 50 -11.20 6.63 8.00
N GLY A 51 -11.27 7.93 7.67
CA GLY A 51 -11.21 9.02 8.64
C GLY A 51 -9.82 9.31 9.21
N TYR A 52 -8.76 8.88 8.53
CA TYR A 52 -7.37 9.13 8.95
C TYR A 52 -6.86 10.51 8.54
N ILE A 53 -7.42 11.08 7.47
CA ILE A 53 -7.12 12.44 7.02
C ILE A 53 -8.42 13.19 6.70
N ARG A 54 -8.33 14.51 6.56
CA ARG A 54 -9.38 15.40 6.05
C ARG A 54 -9.06 15.91 4.65
N PRO A 55 -10.05 16.42 3.89
CA PRO A 55 -9.82 16.90 2.53
C PRO A 55 -8.75 17.98 2.41
N ASN A 56 -8.70 18.91 3.37
CA ASN A 56 -7.70 19.98 3.39
C ASN A 56 -6.27 19.44 3.59
N GLU A 57 -6.10 18.38 4.38
CA GLU A 57 -4.81 17.70 4.58
C GLU A 57 -4.38 16.95 3.31
N LEU A 58 -5.33 16.30 2.61
CA LEU A 58 -5.07 15.67 1.32
C LEU A 58 -4.66 16.70 0.26
N VAL A 59 -5.40 17.81 0.16
CA VAL A 59 -5.08 18.90 -0.79
C VAL A 59 -3.68 19.44 -0.52
N GLN A 60 -3.34 19.73 0.75
CA GLN A 60 -2.01 20.20 1.10
C GLN A 60 -0.89 19.21 0.74
N ALA A 61 -1.12 17.90 0.94
CA ALA A 61 -0.15 16.88 0.58
C ALA A 61 0.03 16.77 -0.94
N LEU A 62 -1.06 16.87 -1.72
CA LEU A 62 -1.02 16.87 -3.18
C LEU A 62 -0.33 18.12 -3.76
N THR A 63 -0.62 19.30 -3.20
CA THR A 63 0.06 20.55 -3.59
C THR A 63 1.56 20.43 -3.36
N LEU A 64 1.98 19.93 -2.21
CA LEU A 64 3.40 19.71 -1.92
C LEU A 64 4.02 18.68 -2.89
N GLN A 65 3.30 17.60 -3.19
CA GLN A 65 3.76 16.59 -4.16
C GLN A 65 4.02 17.22 -5.53
N GLN A 66 3.12 18.09 -5.99
CA GLN A 66 3.23 18.79 -7.26
C GLN A 66 4.41 19.78 -7.27
N GLN A 67 4.61 20.51 -6.17
CA GLN A 67 5.75 21.43 -6.00
C GLN A 67 7.08 20.66 -6.05
N MET A 68 7.20 19.57 -5.30
CA MET A 68 8.42 18.75 -5.31
C MET A 68 8.70 18.16 -6.70
N ALA A 69 7.67 17.73 -7.43
CA ALA A 69 7.82 17.23 -8.79
C ALA A 69 8.39 18.30 -9.74
N SER A 70 8.05 19.58 -9.55
CA SER A 70 8.63 20.69 -10.31
C SER A 70 10.10 20.99 -9.98
N GLU A 71 10.57 20.55 -8.81
CA GLU A 71 11.96 20.66 -8.35
C GLU A 71 12.78 19.39 -8.66
N GLU A 72 12.31 18.54 -9.57
CA GLU A 72 12.90 17.23 -9.90
C GLU A 72 12.98 16.25 -8.71
N ARG A 73 12.22 16.51 -7.64
CA ARG A 73 12.11 15.66 -6.45
C ARG A 73 10.81 14.89 -6.49
N CYS A 74 10.86 13.66 -7.00
CA CYS A 74 9.68 12.78 -7.01
C CYS A 74 9.49 12.08 -5.65
N MET A 75 8.52 12.53 -4.85
CA MET A 75 8.09 11.84 -3.63
C MET A 75 6.67 11.27 -3.78
N LEU A 76 6.43 10.09 -3.23
CA LEU A 76 5.10 9.48 -3.24
C LEU A 76 4.18 10.16 -2.23
N LEU A 77 2.89 10.29 -2.56
CA LEU A 77 1.90 10.92 -1.68
C LEU A 77 1.89 10.31 -0.27
N GLY A 78 1.97 8.99 -0.17
CA GLY A 78 2.04 8.29 1.12
C GLY A 78 3.26 8.68 1.94
N ASP A 79 4.43 8.79 1.31
CA ASP A 79 5.67 9.20 1.98
C ASP A 79 5.56 10.65 2.47
N ILE A 80 4.97 11.55 1.66
CA ILE A 80 4.70 12.94 2.06
C ILE A 80 3.81 13.00 3.30
N MET A 81 2.73 12.22 3.32
CA MET A 81 1.79 12.20 4.44
C MET A 81 2.44 11.69 5.74
N VAL A 82 3.31 10.68 5.63
CA VAL A 82 4.07 10.16 6.78
C VAL A 82 5.11 11.19 7.23
N ALA A 83 5.88 11.77 6.32
CA ALA A 83 6.90 12.76 6.63
C ALA A 83 6.33 14.03 7.30
N ARG A 84 5.09 14.41 6.95
CA ARG A 84 4.37 15.52 7.59
C ARG A 84 3.63 15.14 8.87
N GLY A 85 3.72 13.88 9.32
CA GLY A 85 3.04 13.39 10.52
C GLY A 85 1.52 13.34 10.41
N LEU A 86 0.97 13.36 9.18
CA LEU A 86 -0.48 13.28 8.94
C LEU A 86 -0.98 11.85 9.22
N ILE A 87 -0.18 10.84 8.88
CA ILE A 87 -0.46 9.43 9.15
C ILE A 87 0.83 8.72 9.60
N SER A 88 0.68 7.62 10.32
CA SER A 88 1.82 6.75 10.65
C SER A 88 2.21 5.83 9.49
N PRO A 89 3.42 5.26 9.52
CA PRO A 89 3.80 4.17 8.62
C PRO A 89 2.83 2.97 8.65
N GLN A 90 2.27 2.66 9.83
CA GLN A 90 1.32 1.55 10.00
C GLN A 90 -0.01 1.84 9.30
N ILE A 91 -0.54 3.06 9.43
CA ILE A 91 -1.75 3.50 8.71
C ILE A 91 -1.51 3.41 7.20
N LEU A 92 -0.38 3.93 6.71
CA LEU A 92 -0.05 3.89 5.28
C LEU A 92 -0.02 2.44 4.75
N ALA A 93 0.71 1.56 5.42
CA ALA A 93 0.83 0.16 5.03
C ALA A 93 -0.53 -0.57 5.02
N THR A 94 -1.34 -0.33 6.05
CA THR A 94 -2.68 -0.91 6.17
C THR A 94 -3.60 -0.46 5.05
N MET A 95 -3.61 0.84 4.73
CA MET A 95 -4.43 1.38 3.63
C MET A 95 -4.01 0.87 2.26
N LEU A 96 -2.70 0.71 2.02
CA LEU A 96 -2.20 0.10 0.78
C LEU A 96 -2.62 -1.36 0.65
N ALA A 97 -2.66 -2.11 1.76
CA ALA A 97 -3.14 -3.48 1.75
C ALA A 97 -4.66 -3.59 1.57
N VAL A 98 -5.45 -2.67 2.14
CA VAL A 98 -6.89 -2.57 1.87
C VAL A 98 -7.13 -2.28 0.39
N GLN A 99 -6.41 -1.30 -0.17
CA GLN A 99 -6.49 -0.98 -1.60
C GLN A 99 -6.11 -2.16 -2.49
N LEU A 100 -5.05 -2.90 -2.13
CA LEU A 100 -4.66 -4.10 -2.86
C LEU A 100 -5.77 -5.16 -2.80
N MET A 101 -6.37 -5.37 -1.62
CA MET A 101 -7.44 -6.34 -1.46
C MET A 101 -8.64 -6.00 -2.33
N ASP A 102 -9.10 -4.75 -2.30
CA ASP A 102 -10.22 -4.29 -3.12
C ASP A 102 -9.93 -4.47 -4.62
N ARG A 103 -8.67 -4.35 -5.06
CA ARG A 103 -8.28 -4.63 -6.45
C ARG A 103 -8.22 -6.12 -6.79
N LEU A 104 -7.89 -6.99 -5.83
CA LEU A 104 -7.80 -8.43 -6.05
C LEU A 104 -9.17 -9.11 -6.10
N VAL A 105 -10.17 -8.55 -5.41
CA VAL A 105 -11.55 -9.08 -5.42
C VAL A 105 -12.43 -8.45 -6.49
N ASP A 106 -11.94 -7.43 -7.17
CA ASP A 106 -12.65 -6.80 -8.28
C ASP A 106 -12.85 -7.81 -9.42
N PRO A 107 -14.04 -7.87 -10.04
CA PRO A 107 -14.31 -8.81 -11.12
C PRO A 107 -13.57 -8.46 -12.42
N THR A 108 -13.01 -7.26 -12.56
CA THR A 108 -12.21 -6.91 -13.74
C THR A 108 -10.83 -7.56 -13.71
N PRO A 109 -10.19 -7.82 -14.87
CA PRO A 109 -8.87 -8.44 -14.91
C PRO A 109 -7.84 -7.65 -14.10
N PHE A 110 -7.39 -8.21 -12.98
CA PHE A 110 -6.37 -7.62 -12.14
C PHE A 110 -5.04 -7.55 -12.90
N LYS A 111 -4.58 -6.34 -13.18
CA LYS A 111 -3.26 -6.06 -13.77
C LYS A 111 -2.33 -5.52 -12.68
N PRO A 112 -1.45 -6.35 -12.10
CA PRO A 112 -0.44 -5.88 -11.16
C PRO A 112 0.51 -4.92 -11.87
N VAL A 113 0.77 -3.76 -11.24
CA VAL A 113 1.66 -2.72 -11.77
C VAL A 113 2.93 -2.61 -10.94
N ARG A 114 2.80 -2.81 -9.62
CA ARG A 114 3.91 -2.69 -8.66
C ARG A 114 4.48 -4.05 -8.32
N LEU A 115 5.76 -4.09 -7.95
CA LEU A 115 6.46 -5.32 -7.53
C LEU A 115 5.67 -6.09 -6.46
N GLY A 116 5.23 -5.42 -5.40
CA GLY A 116 4.42 -6.05 -4.34
C GLY A 116 3.10 -6.65 -4.84
N GLU A 117 2.45 -6.00 -5.81
CA GLU A 117 1.21 -6.48 -6.42
C GLU A 117 1.45 -7.79 -7.19
N HIS A 118 2.54 -7.87 -7.96
CA HIS A 118 2.92 -9.09 -8.67
C HIS A 118 3.23 -10.25 -7.71
N LEU A 119 3.98 -9.98 -6.63
CA LEU A 119 4.34 -11.00 -5.65
C LEU A 119 3.10 -11.57 -4.95
N VAL A 120 2.13 -10.72 -4.60
CA VAL A 120 0.86 -11.16 -4.02
C VAL A 120 0.01 -11.92 -5.03
N ALA A 121 -0.12 -11.43 -6.26
CA ALA A 121 -0.92 -12.08 -7.31
C ALA A 121 -0.38 -13.46 -7.71
N ARG A 122 0.93 -13.66 -7.61
CA ARG A 122 1.59 -14.97 -7.82
C ARG A 122 1.62 -15.84 -6.57
N HIS A 123 0.96 -15.44 -5.48
CA HIS A 123 0.95 -16.13 -4.18
C HIS A 123 2.34 -16.35 -3.55
N LEU A 124 3.35 -15.59 -3.96
CA LEU A 124 4.70 -15.67 -3.39
C LEU A 124 4.76 -15.05 -1.99
N ILE A 125 3.92 -14.04 -1.72
CA ILE A 125 3.75 -13.45 -0.39
C ILE A 125 2.27 -13.20 -0.09
N LYS A 126 1.93 -13.16 1.20
CA LYS A 126 0.60 -12.72 1.66
C LYS A 126 0.55 -11.19 1.78
N PRO A 127 -0.61 -10.53 1.61
CA PRO A 127 -0.71 -9.06 1.77
C PRO A 127 -0.22 -8.53 3.11
N ARG A 128 -0.40 -9.29 4.20
CA ARG A 128 0.17 -8.93 5.51
C ARG A 128 1.70 -8.84 5.52
N HIS A 129 2.40 -9.70 4.78
CA HIS A 129 3.86 -9.66 4.69
C HIS A 129 4.28 -8.42 3.91
N LEU A 130 3.59 -8.13 2.81
CA LEU A 130 3.81 -6.90 2.04
C LEU A 130 3.55 -5.65 2.91
N ALA A 131 2.47 -5.63 3.68
CA ALA A 131 2.16 -4.52 4.58
C ALA A 131 3.25 -4.30 5.63
N GLY A 132 3.74 -5.35 6.28
CA GLY A 132 4.85 -5.25 7.24
C GLY A 132 6.12 -4.66 6.62
N VAL A 133 6.45 -5.07 5.39
CA VAL A 133 7.60 -4.52 4.65
C VAL A 133 7.37 -3.05 4.28
N LEU A 134 6.17 -2.69 3.80
CA LEU A 134 5.84 -1.31 3.45
C LEU A 134 5.84 -0.39 4.68
N GLN A 135 5.41 -0.89 5.85
CA GLN A 135 5.50 -0.17 7.11
C GLN A 135 6.95 0.11 7.48
N LEU A 136 7.82 -0.92 7.41
CA LEU A 136 9.24 -0.76 7.66
C LEU A 136 9.89 0.22 6.67
N GLN A 137 9.59 0.10 5.38
CA GLN A 137 10.09 1.01 4.35
C GLN A 137 9.68 2.46 4.63
N ALA A 138 8.40 2.70 4.93
CA ALA A 138 7.91 4.03 5.24
C ALA A 138 8.59 4.61 6.49
N TRP A 139 8.79 3.79 7.53
CA TRP A 139 9.54 4.20 8.72
C TRP A 139 11.00 4.56 8.40
N LEU A 140 11.74 3.70 7.67
CA LEU A 140 13.13 3.96 7.29
C LEU A 140 13.28 5.25 6.48
N ARG A 141 12.33 5.54 5.58
CA ARG A 141 12.31 6.79 4.82
C ARG A 141 12.12 8.03 5.68
N THR A 142 11.38 7.96 6.79
CA THR A 142 11.30 9.09 7.74
C THR A 142 12.62 9.38 8.42
N GLN A 143 13.52 8.39 8.48
CA GLN A 143 14.87 8.52 9.01
C GLN A 143 15.88 8.94 7.93
N GLY A 144 15.42 9.33 6.73
CA GLY A 144 16.28 9.71 5.61
C GLY A 144 16.92 8.53 4.87
N GLN A 145 16.50 7.29 5.15
CA GLN A 145 17.07 6.11 4.50
C GLN A 145 16.28 5.75 3.24
N ALA A 146 16.95 5.80 2.09
CA ALA A 146 16.41 5.35 0.82
C ALA A 146 16.55 3.82 0.70
N VAL A 147 15.46 3.09 0.97
CA VAL A 147 15.44 1.62 0.89
C VAL A 147 14.43 1.12 -0.16
N LEU A 148 14.82 0.08 -0.89
CA LEU A 148 13.98 -0.55 -1.91
C LEU A 148 13.13 -1.67 -1.31
N VAL A 149 11.87 -1.77 -1.75
CA VAL A 149 10.95 -2.80 -1.22
C VAL A 149 11.44 -4.21 -1.54
N GLY A 150 12.04 -4.43 -2.72
CA GLY A 150 12.61 -5.71 -3.12
C GLY A 150 13.75 -6.16 -2.21
N GLN A 151 14.62 -5.23 -1.80
CA GLN A 151 15.72 -5.53 -0.87
C GLN A 151 15.18 -5.95 0.50
N LEU A 152 14.20 -5.21 1.04
CA LEU A 152 13.60 -5.55 2.32
C LEU A 152 12.88 -6.91 2.29
N LEU A 153 12.21 -7.24 1.19
CA LEU A 153 11.55 -8.54 1.01
C LEU A 153 12.56 -9.70 1.04
N VAL A 154 13.71 -9.54 0.39
CA VAL A 154 14.79 -10.54 0.40
C VAL A 154 15.42 -10.64 1.79
N GLN A 155 15.74 -9.50 2.43
CA GLN A 155 16.35 -9.46 3.76
C GLN A 155 15.47 -10.13 4.84
N GLN A 156 14.16 -10.05 4.70
CA GLN A 156 13.22 -10.72 5.60
C GLN A 156 12.94 -12.19 5.22
N ASN A 157 13.68 -12.75 4.26
CA ASN A 157 13.48 -14.10 3.72
C ASN A 157 12.05 -14.37 3.21
N LEU A 158 11.34 -13.32 2.78
CA LEU A 158 9.97 -13.43 2.26
C LEU A 158 9.95 -13.87 0.79
N VAL A 159 11.01 -13.54 0.05
CA VAL A 159 11.20 -13.91 -1.35
C VAL A 159 12.68 -14.13 -1.63
N GLN A 160 12.97 -14.90 -2.67
CA GLN A 160 14.33 -15.04 -3.21
C GLN A 160 14.61 -13.92 -4.24
N PRO A 161 15.88 -13.51 -4.43
CA PRO A 161 16.26 -12.50 -5.42
C PRO A 161 15.73 -12.80 -6.84
N GLN A 162 15.72 -14.08 -7.23
CA GLN A 162 15.27 -14.54 -8.54
C GLN A 162 13.81 -14.16 -8.81
N HIS A 163 12.94 -14.23 -7.78
CA HIS A 163 11.53 -13.82 -7.93
C HIS A 163 11.39 -12.34 -8.27
N ILE A 164 12.30 -11.49 -7.78
CA ILE A 164 12.31 -10.05 -8.07
C ILE A 164 12.77 -9.83 -9.51
N GLU A 165 13.86 -10.47 -9.90
CA GLU A 165 14.45 -10.37 -11.24
C GLU A 165 13.45 -10.79 -12.33
N GLU A 166 12.74 -11.91 -12.13
CA GLU A 166 11.69 -12.37 -13.04
C GLU A 166 10.55 -11.37 -13.21
N ILE A 167 10.15 -10.67 -12.14
CA ILE A 167 9.08 -9.67 -12.23
C ILE A 167 9.57 -8.40 -12.93
N VAL A 168 10.81 -7.99 -12.65
CA VAL A 168 11.40 -6.79 -13.24
C VAL A 168 11.67 -7.00 -14.72
N SER A 169 12.21 -8.15 -15.13
CA SER A 169 12.52 -8.47 -16.54
C SER A 169 11.27 -8.43 -17.42
N VAL A 170 10.16 -9.02 -16.97
CA VAL A 170 8.86 -9.01 -17.66
C VAL A 170 8.32 -7.59 -17.84
N ARG A 171 8.57 -6.68 -16.88
CA ARG A 171 8.14 -5.27 -16.98
C ARG A 171 8.99 -4.48 -17.99
N SER A 172 10.30 -4.74 -18.02
CA SER A 172 11.21 -4.10 -18.98
C SER A 172 10.92 -4.51 -20.42
N SER A 173 10.49 -5.75 -20.67
CA SER A 173 10.11 -6.21 -22.02
C SER A 173 8.77 -5.67 -22.53
N LEU A 174 7.92 -5.13 -21.66
CA LEU A 174 6.61 -4.55 -22.02
C LEU A 174 6.65 -3.01 -22.18
N SER A 175 7.81 -2.38 -21.92
CA SER A 175 8.00 -0.93 -22.00
C SER A 175 8.86 -0.51 -23.20
N SER A 176 9.15 -1.44 -24.11
CA SER A 176 9.88 -1.27 -25.38
C SER A 176 8.95 -1.51 -26.56
#